data_AF-A0A1I2RAW2-F1
#
_entry.id   AF-A0A1I2RAW2-F1
#
_cell.length_a   1.000
_cell.length_b   1.000
_cell.length_c   1.000
_cell.angle_alpha   90.00
_cell.angle_beta   90.00
_cell.angle_gamma   90.00
#
_symmetry.space_group_name_H-M   'P 1'
#
loop_
_entity.id
_entity.type
_entity.pdbx_description
1 polymer ?
#
loop_
_entity_poly.entity_id
_entity_poly.type
_entity_poly.pdbx_seq_one_letter_code
_entity_poly.pdbx_strand_id
1 'polypeptide(L)'
;MAGVKDGLLAVMQVYKDTPAYVNGVQAGDRILKIDDHDVRGIGLETAGKLMRGPVGAQIELSVLREGRHEPIQFEITREEIIIPTVESKILSDSRIGYIMISKFTEKTPNEILQTLAGLLEQDIRGIILDLRDNPGGELVAATQIADNFVPKGPIVYIDYRSGDEDVKNVDDSYLQLPLAVLVNEYSASAAEILAGAIQDTETGVLVGTTPFGKALCRHFFHWTTGLG
;
A
#
# COMPACT_ATOMS: atom_id res chain seq x y z
N MET A 1 -0.38 -8.75 10.07
CA MET A 1 1.08 -8.59 9.89
C MET A 1 1.81 -9.44 10.92
N ALA A 2 2.77 -10.26 10.49
CA ALA A 2 3.63 -11.04 11.38
C ALA A 2 5.08 -10.52 11.32
N GLY A 3 5.82 -10.73 12.40
CA GLY A 3 7.22 -10.34 12.53
C GLY A 3 7.94 -11.32 13.46
N VAL A 4 9.22 -11.07 13.73
CA VAL A 4 9.99 -11.88 14.67
C VAL A 4 10.17 -11.11 15.98
N LYS A 5 9.75 -11.70 17.10
CA LYS A 5 9.93 -11.17 18.45
C LYS A 5 10.51 -12.26 19.34
N ASP A 6 11.61 -11.97 20.03
CA ASP A 6 12.34 -12.93 20.88
C ASP A 6 12.71 -14.24 20.16
N GLY A 7 13.03 -14.17 18.86
CA GLY A 7 13.37 -15.34 18.04
C GLY A 7 12.17 -16.21 17.61
N LEU A 8 10.94 -15.78 17.91
CA LEU A 8 9.71 -16.46 17.52
C LEU A 8 8.89 -15.62 16.54
N LEU A 9 8.15 -16.28 15.66
CA LEU A 9 7.14 -15.62 14.85
C LEU A 9 6.02 -15.10 15.75
N ALA A 10 5.70 -13.83 15.62
CA ALA A 10 4.69 -13.17 16.42
C ALA A 10 3.81 -12.28 15.54
N VAL A 11 2.54 -12.20 15.92
CA VAL A 11 1.56 -11.30 15.30
C VAL A 11 1.86 -9.88 15.77
N MET A 12 2.25 -9.00 14.84
CA MET A 12 2.57 -7.61 15.16
C MET A 12 1.31 -6.74 15.17
N GLN A 13 0.44 -6.98 14.19
CA GLN A 13 -0.79 -6.22 14.00
C GLN A 13 -1.83 -7.11 13.31
N VAL A 14 -3.10 -6.92 13.66
CA VAL A 14 -4.23 -7.57 13.01
C VAL A 14 -5.11 -6.47 12.45
N TYR A 15 -5.37 -6.50 11.14
CA TYR A 15 -6.23 -5.52 10.48
C TYR A 15 -7.68 -5.87 10.73
N LYS A 16 -8.50 -4.87 11.05
CA LYS A 16 -9.94 -5.04 11.27
C LYS A 16 -10.58 -5.70 10.04
N ASP A 17 -11.60 -6.51 10.27
CA ASP A 17 -12.40 -7.17 9.24
C ASP A 17 -11.64 -8.18 8.36
N THR A 18 -10.39 -8.53 8.71
CA THR A 18 -9.67 -9.64 8.07
C THR A 18 -10.00 -11.00 8.69
N PRO A 19 -9.77 -12.13 7.99
CA PRO A 19 -10.06 -13.45 8.55
C PRO A 19 -9.39 -13.72 9.90
N ALA A 20 -8.16 -13.26 10.10
CA ALA A 20 -7.45 -13.38 11.37
C ALA A 20 -8.14 -12.56 12.48
N TYR A 21 -8.62 -11.35 12.17
CA TYR A 21 -9.36 -10.51 13.11
C TYR A 21 -10.67 -11.15 13.54
N VAL A 22 -11.45 -11.61 12.56
CA VAL A 22 -12.76 -12.24 12.78
C VAL A 22 -12.63 -13.50 13.63
N ASN A 23 -11.55 -14.27 13.44
CA ASN A 23 -11.25 -15.46 14.23
C ASN A 23 -10.58 -15.17 15.59
N GLY A 24 -10.33 -13.91 15.93
CA GLY A 24 -9.86 -13.52 17.26
C GLY A 24 -8.35 -13.66 17.48
N VAL A 25 -7.56 -13.71 16.41
CA VAL A 25 -6.10 -13.55 16.48
C VAL A 25 -5.78 -12.14 16.98
N GLN A 26 -4.78 -11.99 17.83
CA GLN A 26 -4.43 -10.73 18.47
C GLN A 26 -2.96 -10.38 18.27
N ALA A 27 -2.66 -9.08 18.28
CA ALA A 27 -1.28 -8.62 18.36
C ALA A 27 -0.63 -9.17 19.65
N GLY A 28 0.60 -9.66 19.52
CA GLY A 28 1.33 -10.34 20.60
C GLY A 28 1.23 -11.86 20.59
N ASP A 29 0.28 -12.45 19.85
CA ASP A 29 0.20 -13.91 19.69
C ASP A 29 1.49 -14.46 19.06
N ARG A 30 2.09 -15.49 19.66
CA ARG A 30 3.27 -16.18 19.14
C ARG A 30 2.85 -17.39 18.33
N ILE A 31 3.21 -17.46 17.06
CA ILE A 31 2.77 -18.52 16.15
C ILE A 31 3.67 -19.74 16.37
N LEU A 32 3.07 -20.84 16.80
CA LEU A 32 3.74 -22.12 17.06
C LEU A 32 3.65 -23.05 15.85
N LYS A 33 2.46 -23.15 15.25
CA LYS A 33 2.22 -23.99 14.08
C LYS A 33 1.38 -23.30 13.01
N ILE A 34 1.62 -23.71 11.77
CA ILE A 34 0.81 -23.39 10.59
C ILE A 34 0.45 -24.72 9.93
N ASP A 35 -0.82 -25.08 9.95
CA ASP A 35 -1.30 -26.43 9.69
C ASP A 35 -0.48 -27.44 10.53
N ASP A 36 0.04 -28.50 9.91
CA ASP A 36 0.86 -29.51 10.58
C ASP A 36 2.33 -29.08 10.84
N HIS A 37 2.74 -27.90 10.39
CA HIS A 37 4.14 -27.47 10.43
C HIS A 37 4.44 -26.67 11.71
N ASP A 38 5.42 -27.14 12.50
CA ASP A 38 6.02 -26.35 13.56
C ASP A 38 6.88 -25.22 12.95
N VAL A 39 6.57 -23.98 13.30
CA VAL A 39 7.20 -22.80 12.70
C VAL A 39 8.16 -22.07 13.63
N ARG A 40 8.52 -22.67 14.76
CA ARG A 40 9.53 -22.11 15.67
C ARG A 40 10.90 -22.10 14.98
N GLY A 41 11.54 -20.93 14.94
CA GLY A 41 12.81 -20.74 14.25
C GLY A 41 12.71 -20.66 12.72
N ILE A 42 11.51 -20.77 12.14
CA ILE A 42 11.30 -20.54 10.71
C ILE A 42 11.33 -19.03 10.42
N GLY A 43 12.02 -18.65 9.33
CA GLY A 43 12.08 -17.26 8.87
C GLY A 43 10.72 -16.72 8.40
N LEU A 44 10.54 -15.41 8.52
CA LEU A 44 9.28 -14.73 8.19
C LEU A 44 8.81 -14.97 6.75
N GLU A 45 9.73 -15.02 5.80
CA GLU A 45 9.40 -15.27 4.39
C GLU A 45 8.78 -16.66 4.19
N THR A 46 9.40 -17.70 4.76
CA THR A 46 8.90 -19.08 4.67
C THR A 46 7.56 -19.23 5.39
N ALA A 47 7.42 -18.63 6.57
CA ALA A 47 6.14 -18.61 7.28
C ALA A 47 5.05 -17.92 6.46
N GLY A 48 5.37 -16.80 5.80
CA GLY A 48 4.45 -16.11 4.90
C GLY A 48 4.02 -16.96 3.71
N LYS A 49 4.91 -17.81 3.18
CA LYS A 49 4.57 -18.78 2.12
C LYS A 49 3.61 -19.86 2.62
N LEU A 50 3.80 -20.38 3.84
CA LEU A 50 2.90 -21.36 4.47
C LEU A 50 1.51 -20.77 4.76
N MET A 51 1.45 -19.49 5.16
CA MET A 51 0.17 -18.83 5.42
C MET A 51 -0.66 -18.61 4.15
N ARG A 52 0.00 -18.39 3.00
CA ARG A 52 -0.67 -18.19 1.71
C ARG A 52 -1.20 -19.51 1.16
N GLY A 53 -2.28 -19.40 0.41
CA GLY A 53 -2.93 -20.52 -0.26
C GLY A 53 -4.14 -20.04 -1.04
N PRO A 54 -4.88 -20.96 -1.69
CA PRO A 54 -6.06 -20.60 -2.47
C PRO A 54 -7.11 -19.88 -1.61
N VAL A 55 -7.76 -18.87 -2.19
CA VAL A 55 -8.91 -18.20 -1.57
C VAL A 55 -10.02 -19.24 -1.30
N GLY A 56 -10.60 -19.20 -0.11
CA GLY A 56 -11.61 -20.14 0.37
C GLY A 56 -11.05 -21.39 1.07
N ALA A 57 -9.74 -21.68 0.98
CA ALA A 57 -9.14 -22.82 1.66
C ALA A 57 -8.94 -22.55 3.17
N GLN A 58 -9.06 -23.58 4.00
CA GLN A 58 -8.80 -23.47 5.45
C GLN A 58 -7.31 -23.48 5.77
N ILE A 59 -6.91 -22.75 6.80
CA ILE A 59 -5.60 -22.83 7.45
C ILE A 59 -5.79 -22.94 8.96
N GLU A 60 -5.04 -23.83 9.60
CA GLU A 60 -4.99 -23.92 11.05
C GLU A 60 -3.78 -23.15 11.60
N LEU A 61 -4.01 -22.22 12.52
CA LEU A 61 -2.94 -21.56 13.26
C LEU A 61 -2.98 -21.98 14.71
N SER A 62 -1.86 -22.52 15.22
CA SER A 62 -1.67 -22.72 16.66
C SER A 62 -0.82 -21.59 17.21
N VAL A 63 -1.35 -20.84 18.18
CA VAL A 63 -0.65 -19.71 18.79
C VAL A 63 -0.55 -19.81 20.30
N LEU A 64 0.51 -19.27 20.86
CA LEU A 64 0.66 -19.03 22.29
C LEU A 64 0.36 -17.55 22.58
N ARG A 65 -0.67 -17.31 23.40
CA ARG A 65 -1.04 -15.97 23.86
C ARG A 65 -0.48 -15.72 25.25
N GLU A 66 0.03 -14.51 25.49
CA GLU A 66 0.51 -14.11 26.80
C GLU A 66 -0.60 -14.25 27.87
N GLY A 67 -0.24 -14.80 29.03
CA GLY A 67 -1.18 -15.10 30.10
C GLY A 67 -2.00 -16.40 29.93
N ARG A 68 -1.79 -17.16 28.85
CA ARG A 68 -2.36 -18.51 28.67
C ARG A 68 -1.28 -19.58 28.65
N HIS A 69 -1.55 -20.68 29.35
CA HIS A 69 -0.66 -21.83 29.43
C HIS A 69 -0.78 -22.76 28.21
N GLU A 70 -1.99 -22.92 27.69
CA GLU A 70 -2.27 -23.78 26.54
C GLU A 70 -2.34 -22.98 25.24
N PRO A 71 -1.85 -23.54 24.11
CA PRO A 71 -2.01 -22.94 22.79
C PRO A 71 -3.48 -22.81 22.38
N ILE A 72 -3.79 -21.74 21.66
CA ILE A 72 -5.09 -21.50 21.03
C ILE A 72 -4.98 -21.94 19.57
N GLN A 73 -5.94 -22.73 19.12
CA GLN A 73 -6.09 -23.09 17.70
C GLN A 73 -7.12 -22.17 17.04
N PHE A 74 -6.79 -21.71 15.84
CA PHE A 74 -7.68 -20.95 14.98
C PHE A 74 -7.79 -21.65 13.63
N GLU A 75 -9.00 -22.03 13.23
CA GLU A 75 -9.31 -22.36 11.84
C GLU A 75 -9.71 -21.07 11.11
N ILE A 76 -8.97 -20.73 10.07
CA ILE A 76 -9.14 -19.48 9.34
C ILE A 76 -9.39 -19.81 7.87
N THR A 77 -10.48 -19.30 7.32
CA THR A 77 -10.70 -19.32 5.87
C THR A 77 -9.79 -18.30 5.21
N ARG A 78 -8.96 -18.74 4.26
CA ARG A 78 -8.11 -17.83 3.47
C ARG A 78 -8.99 -16.93 2.62
N GLU A 79 -8.78 -15.62 2.71
CA GLU A 79 -9.45 -14.64 1.87
C GLU A 79 -8.40 -13.72 1.23
N GLU A 80 -8.80 -13.06 0.15
CA GLU A 80 -8.01 -11.97 -0.40
C GLU A 80 -8.02 -10.80 0.60
N ILE A 81 -6.88 -10.56 1.26
CA ILE A 81 -6.76 -9.47 2.23
C ILE A 81 -6.49 -8.18 1.47
N ILE A 82 -7.48 -7.29 1.48
CA ILE A 82 -7.34 -5.92 0.98
C ILE A 82 -6.99 -5.05 2.18
N ILE A 83 -5.74 -4.58 2.23
CA ILE A 83 -5.31 -3.59 3.22
C ILE A 83 -5.54 -2.21 2.59
N PRO A 84 -6.37 -1.34 3.17
CA PRO A 84 -6.56 0.02 2.66
C PRO A 84 -5.21 0.72 2.55
N THR A 85 -4.99 1.35 1.40
CA THR A 85 -3.74 2.04 1.10
C THR A 85 -3.84 3.55 1.29
N VAL A 86 -5.06 4.08 1.33
CA VAL A 86 -5.37 5.50 1.49
C VAL A 86 -6.03 5.76 2.84
N GLU A 87 -5.51 6.74 3.57
CA GLU A 87 -6.15 7.31 4.75
C GLU A 87 -6.39 8.81 4.55
N SER A 88 -7.47 9.35 5.13
CA SER A 88 -7.74 10.78 5.03
C SER A 88 -8.37 11.38 6.29
N LYS A 89 -8.19 12.69 6.43
CA LYS A 89 -8.83 13.51 7.46
C LYS A 89 -8.88 14.97 7.02
N ILE A 90 -9.77 15.75 7.63
CA ILE A 90 -9.71 17.21 7.50
C ILE A 90 -8.88 17.75 8.65
N LEU A 91 -7.89 18.57 8.32
CA LEU A 91 -7.17 19.35 9.33
C LEU A 91 -8.10 20.48 9.77
N SER A 92 -8.54 20.42 11.03
CA SER A 92 -9.48 21.36 11.67
C SER A 92 -9.16 22.83 11.37
N ASP A 93 -10.16 23.70 11.43
CA ASP A 93 -10.17 25.15 11.12
C ASP A 93 -9.67 25.59 9.73
N SER A 94 -8.70 24.88 9.14
CA SER A 94 -8.09 25.19 7.84
C SER A 94 -8.92 24.70 6.65
N ARG A 95 -9.81 23.72 6.86
CA ARG A 95 -10.54 22.99 5.81
C ARG A 95 -9.59 22.41 4.75
N ILE A 96 -8.42 21.94 5.19
CA ILE A 96 -7.46 21.26 4.33
C ILE A 96 -7.72 19.76 4.41
N GLY A 97 -7.92 19.13 3.26
CA GLY A 97 -7.98 17.67 3.14
C GLY A 97 -6.58 17.10 3.23
N TYR A 98 -6.30 16.29 4.23
CA TYR A 98 -5.09 15.50 4.33
C TYR A 98 -5.36 14.10 3.81
N ILE A 99 -4.56 13.64 2.84
CA ILE A 99 -4.65 12.32 2.23
C ILE A 99 -3.27 11.67 2.32
N MET A 100 -3.17 10.50 2.93
CA MET A 100 -1.93 9.71 2.98
C MET A 100 -2.07 8.49 2.09
N ILE A 101 -1.10 8.27 1.20
CA ILE A 101 -1.00 7.03 0.41
C ILE A 101 0.20 6.24 0.95
N SER A 102 -0.07 5.07 1.53
CA SER A 102 0.98 4.21 2.09
C SER A 102 1.69 3.37 1.02
N LYS A 103 0.99 2.99 -0.05
CA LYS A 103 1.51 2.20 -1.18
C LYS A 103 0.62 2.31 -2.41
N PHE A 104 1.20 2.17 -3.59
CA PHE A 104 0.45 2.10 -4.85
C PHE A 104 0.10 0.65 -5.22
N THR A 105 -1.19 0.33 -5.26
CA THR A 105 -1.74 -0.97 -5.66
C THR A 105 -2.86 -0.77 -6.68
N GLU A 106 -3.32 -1.85 -7.32
CA GLU A 106 -4.45 -1.83 -8.26
C GLU A 106 -5.73 -1.17 -7.70
N LYS A 107 -5.95 -1.16 -6.38
CA LYS A 107 -7.17 -0.63 -5.73
C LYS A 107 -7.03 0.82 -5.27
N THR A 108 -5.80 1.30 -5.10
CA THR A 108 -5.48 2.65 -4.60
C THR A 108 -6.15 3.77 -5.41
N PRO A 109 -6.24 3.72 -6.76
CA PRO A 109 -6.92 4.76 -7.53
C PRO A 109 -8.40 4.93 -7.15
N ASN A 110 -9.12 3.83 -6.94
CA ASN A 110 -10.52 3.87 -6.52
C ASN A 110 -10.66 4.40 -5.09
N GLU A 111 -9.74 4.04 -4.18
CA GLU A 111 -9.71 4.59 -2.82
C GLU A 111 -9.49 6.11 -2.82
N ILE A 112 -8.64 6.62 -3.73
CA ILE A 112 -8.43 8.07 -3.93
C ILE A 112 -9.70 8.74 -4.44
N LEU A 113 -10.37 8.19 -5.46
CA LEU A 113 -11.62 8.77 -5.97
C LEU A 113 -12.70 8.88 -4.89
N GLN A 114 -12.88 7.82 -4.09
CA GLN A 114 -13.84 7.81 -2.98
C GLN A 114 -13.45 8.82 -1.89
N THR A 115 -12.16 8.90 -1.56
CA THR A 115 -11.62 9.83 -0.59
C THR A 115 -11.82 11.29 -1.02
N LEU A 116 -11.50 11.60 -2.27
CA LEU A 116 -11.66 12.94 -2.84
C LEU A 116 -13.13 13.35 -2.86
N ALA A 117 -14.03 12.47 -3.29
CA ALA A 117 -15.47 12.75 -3.27
C ALA A 117 -15.96 13.15 -1.86
N GLY A 118 -15.60 12.37 -0.83
CA GLY A 118 -16.00 12.66 0.55
C GLY A 118 -15.34 13.91 1.15
N LEU A 119 -14.15 14.28 0.70
CA LEU A 119 -13.50 15.54 1.11
C LEU A 119 -14.13 16.75 0.42
N LEU A 120 -14.47 16.65 -0.86
CA LEU A 120 -15.08 17.74 -1.64
C LEU A 120 -16.48 18.09 -1.13
N GLU A 121 -17.26 17.11 -0.66
CA GLU A 121 -18.54 17.34 0.02
C GLU A 121 -18.41 18.22 1.28
N GLN A 122 -17.21 18.31 1.86
CA GLN A 122 -16.91 19.06 3.07
C GLN A 122 -16.30 20.44 2.81
N ASP A 123 -16.37 20.97 1.58
CA ASP A 123 -15.92 22.32 1.20
C ASP A 123 -14.44 22.60 1.55
N ILE A 124 -13.57 21.63 1.26
CA ILE A 124 -12.13 21.76 1.45
C ILE A 124 -11.54 22.87 0.56
N ARG A 125 -10.53 23.57 1.08
CA ARG A 125 -9.84 24.69 0.40
C ARG A 125 -8.52 24.30 -0.25
N GLY A 126 -8.05 23.09 -0.01
CA GLY A 126 -6.75 22.61 -0.47
C GLY A 126 -6.49 21.19 0.02
N ILE A 127 -5.47 20.58 -0.56
CA ILE A 127 -5.10 19.19 -0.31
C ILE A 127 -3.63 19.13 0.13
N ILE A 128 -3.37 18.34 1.17
CA ILE A 128 -2.04 17.83 1.49
C ILE A 128 -2.03 16.35 1.12
N LEU A 129 -1.20 16.00 0.13
CA LEU A 129 -0.96 14.63 -0.29
C LEU A 129 0.32 14.13 0.37
N ASP A 130 0.22 13.21 1.32
CA ASP A 130 1.35 12.64 2.04
C ASP A 130 1.82 11.33 1.38
N LEU A 131 3.03 11.39 0.81
CA LEU A 131 3.73 10.27 0.20
C LEU A 131 4.99 9.88 1.00
N ARG A 132 5.16 10.39 2.22
CA ARG A 132 6.27 9.99 3.09
C ARG A 132 6.17 8.50 3.41
N ASP A 133 7.32 7.83 3.48
CA ASP A 133 7.43 6.40 3.76
C ASP A 133 6.73 5.48 2.75
N ASN A 134 6.31 6.01 1.60
CA ASN A 134 5.69 5.25 0.52
C ASN A 134 6.77 4.68 -0.41
N PRO A 135 7.02 3.35 -0.41
CA PRO A 135 8.08 2.74 -1.22
C PRO A 135 7.73 2.64 -2.71
N GLY A 136 6.60 3.22 -3.13
CA GLY A 136 6.05 3.15 -4.48
C GLY A 136 5.05 2.01 -4.64
N GLY A 137 5.12 1.32 -5.77
CA GLY A 137 4.20 0.25 -6.12
C GLY A 137 3.90 0.26 -7.61
N GLU A 138 2.66 0.02 -7.97
CA GLU A 138 2.26 -0.10 -9.37
C GLU A 138 2.29 1.25 -10.09
N LEU A 139 3.02 1.28 -11.21
CA LEU A 139 3.12 2.47 -12.05
C LEU A 139 1.76 2.93 -12.58
N VAL A 140 0.93 1.98 -13.03
CA VAL A 140 -0.40 2.26 -13.57
C VAL A 140 -1.28 2.96 -12.53
N ALA A 141 -1.21 2.51 -11.28
CA ALA A 141 -1.95 3.15 -10.19
C ALA A 141 -1.49 4.59 -9.95
N ALA A 142 -0.19 4.86 -9.96
CA ALA A 142 0.31 6.25 -9.83
C ALA A 142 -0.15 7.15 -10.99
N THR A 143 -0.16 6.64 -12.22
CA THR A 143 -0.63 7.43 -13.38
C THR A 143 -2.12 7.73 -13.30
N GLN A 144 -2.96 6.77 -12.88
CA GLN A 144 -4.40 7.00 -12.70
C GLN A 144 -4.71 7.95 -11.53
N ILE A 145 -3.87 7.93 -10.49
CA ILE A 145 -4.01 8.87 -9.36
C ILE A 145 -3.61 10.28 -9.81
N ALA A 146 -2.56 10.41 -10.62
CA ALA A 146 -2.11 11.70 -11.16
C ALA A 146 -3.21 12.41 -11.95
N ASP A 147 -4.14 11.69 -12.59
CA ASP A 147 -5.29 12.26 -13.30
C ASP A 147 -6.11 13.25 -12.46
N ASN A 148 -6.09 13.09 -11.14
CA ASN A 148 -6.83 13.94 -10.21
C ASN A 148 -6.09 15.24 -9.86
N PHE A 149 -4.79 15.33 -10.15
CA PHE A 149 -3.92 16.39 -9.62
C PHE A 149 -3.17 17.18 -10.69
N VAL A 150 -2.92 16.60 -11.87
CA VAL A 150 -2.12 17.25 -12.93
C VAL A 150 -2.94 17.49 -14.21
N PRO A 151 -2.69 18.55 -14.98
CA PRO A 151 -3.37 18.80 -16.25
C PRO A 151 -3.05 17.72 -17.28
N LYS A 152 -3.87 17.69 -18.33
CA LYS A 152 -3.64 16.84 -19.50
C LYS A 152 -2.23 17.03 -20.06
N GLY A 153 -1.49 15.93 -20.16
CA GLY A 153 -0.12 15.92 -20.63
C GLY A 153 0.61 14.65 -20.20
N PRO A 154 1.89 14.52 -20.59
CA PRO A 154 2.72 13.37 -20.22
C PRO A 154 3.03 13.39 -18.71
N ILE A 155 2.82 12.26 -18.05
CA ILE A 155 3.14 12.04 -16.62
C ILE A 155 4.52 11.41 -16.49
N VAL A 156 4.79 10.43 -17.33
CA VAL A 156 6.00 9.63 -17.29
C VAL A 156 6.34 9.12 -18.68
N TYR A 157 7.63 9.20 -18.99
CA TYR A 157 8.24 8.56 -20.15
C TYR A 157 8.87 7.25 -19.70
N ILE A 158 8.49 6.15 -20.36
CA ILE A 158 9.06 4.83 -20.11
C ILE A 158 9.94 4.49 -21.31
N ASP A 159 11.25 4.54 -21.11
CA ASP A 159 12.22 4.07 -22.10
C ASP A 159 12.51 2.57 -21.85
N TYR A 160 12.12 1.74 -22.80
CA TYR A 160 12.36 0.30 -22.73
C TYR A 160 13.73 -0.04 -23.32
N ARG A 161 14.39 -1.04 -22.74
CA ARG A 161 15.68 -1.55 -23.26
C ARG A 161 15.62 -2.04 -24.71
N SER A 162 14.43 -2.33 -25.25
CA SER A 162 14.20 -2.66 -26.66
C SER A 162 14.34 -1.46 -27.60
N GLY A 163 14.40 -0.24 -27.08
CA GLY A 163 14.36 1.01 -27.84
C GLY A 163 12.95 1.53 -28.10
N ASP A 164 11.92 0.92 -27.48
CA ASP A 164 10.55 1.43 -27.53
C ASP A 164 10.35 2.50 -26.44
N GLU A 165 9.56 3.52 -26.75
CA GLU A 165 9.15 4.56 -25.80
C GLU A 165 7.64 4.48 -25.57
N ASP A 166 7.19 4.58 -24.32
CA ASP A 166 5.78 4.71 -23.96
C ASP A 166 5.56 5.95 -23.10
N VAL A 167 4.44 6.64 -23.35
CA VAL A 167 4.06 7.87 -22.65
C VAL A 167 2.68 7.65 -22.04
N LYS A 168 2.59 7.77 -20.71
CA LYS A 168 1.30 7.79 -20.02
C LYS A 168 0.81 9.22 -19.90
N ASN A 169 -0.39 9.47 -20.42
CA ASN A 169 -1.02 10.78 -20.43
C ASN A 169 -2.19 10.82 -19.47
N VAL A 170 -2.44 12.01 -18.90
CA VAL A 170 -3.62 12.33 -18.10
C VAL A 170 -4.81 12.79 -18.95
N ASP A 171 -6.02 12.48 -18.49
CA ASP A 171 -7.29 13.04 -19.00
C ASP A 171 -7.71 14.36 -18.32
N ASP A 172 -8.64 15.11 -18.92
CA ASP A 172 -8.94 16.51 -18.54
C ASP A 172 -9.93 16.62 -17.34
N SER A 173 -9.53 16.19 -16.14
CA SER A 173 -10.41 16.14 -14.95
C SER A 173 -9.72 16.44 -13.61
N TYR A 174 -8.58 17.14 -13.61
CA TYR A 174 -7.83 17.42 -12.39
C TYR A 174 -8.49 18.48 -11.50
N LEU A 175 -8.31 18.33 -10.18
CA LEU A 175 -8.82 19.23 -9.17
C LEU A 175 -7.99 20.52 -9.14
N GLN A 176 -8.65 21.65 -9.39
CA GLN A 176 -8.04 22.98 -9.29
C GLN A 176 -8.07 23.51 -7.84
N LEU A 177 -7.48 22.73 -6.93
CA LEU A 177 -7.31 23.11 -5.53
C LEU A 177 -5.81 23.30 -5.22
N PRO A 178 -5.45 24.23 -4.32
CA PRO A 178 -4.10 24.31 -3.78
C PRO A 178 -3.61 22.95 -3.28
N LEU A 179 -2.47 22.51 -3.78
CA LEU A 179 -1.91 21.19 -3.49
C LEU A 179 -0.49 21.31 -2.90
N ALA A 180 -0.26 20.63 -1.79
CA ALA A 180 1.07 20.39 -1.25
C ALA A 180 1.32 18.88 -1.17
N VAL A 181 2.51 18.45 -1.58
CA VAL A 181 2.92 17.03 -1.56
C VAL A 181 4.03 16.86 -0.54
N LEU A 182 3.80 16.01 0.47
CA LEU A 182 4.82 15.68 1.46
C LEU A 182 5.62 14.46 0.99
N VAL A 183 6.94 14.60 0.98
CA VAL A 183 7.87 13.53 0.58
C VAL A 183 9.02 13.42 1.57
N ASN A 184 9.63 12.23 1.65
CA ASN A 184 10.87 12.04 2.40
C ASN A 184 11.82 11.06 1.68
N GLU A 185 12.95 10.75 2.30
CA GLU A 185 13.97 9.83 1.77
C GLU A 185 13.46 8.40 1.51
N TYR A 186 12.28 8.04 2.01
CA TYR A 186 11.65 6.74 1.81
C TYR A 186 10.55 6.76 0.73
N SER A 187 10.18 7.95 0.24
CA SER A 187 9.33 8.11 -0.95
C SER A 187 10.10 7.63 -2.19
N ALA A 188 9.58 6.61 -2.88
CA ALA A 188 10.30 5.97 -4.00
C ALA A 188 9.39 5.55 -5.18
N SER A 189 10.00 5.39 -6.36
CA SER A 189 9.38 4.78 -7.55
C SER A 189 8.06 5.45 -7.95
N ALA A 190 6.93 4.74 -7.90
CA ALA A 190 5.61 5.28 -8.23
C ALA A 190 5.26 6.58 -7.46
N ALA A 191 5.73 6.72 -6.21
CA ALA A 191 5.59 7.94 -5.42
C ALA A 191 6.38 9.12 -6.00
N GLU A 192 7.62 8.86 -6.46
CA GLU A 192 8.46 9.87 -7.11
C GLU A 192 7.88 10.32 -8.45
N ILE A 193 7.24 9.41 -9.19
CA ILE A 193 6.58 9.72 -10.46
C ILE A 193 5.39 10.65 -10.25
N LEU A 194 4.52 10.34 -9.28
CA LEU A 194 3.39 11.21 -8.96
C LEU A 194 3.86 12.59 -8.47
N ALA A 195 4.82 12.63 -7.53
CA ALA A 195 5.35 13.88 -7.01
C ALA A 195 6.05 14.71 -8.10
N GLY A 196 6.84 14.06 -8.97
CA GLY A 196 7.51 14.69 -10.11
C GLY A 196 6.51 15.29 -11.10
N ALA A 197 5.48 14.55 -11.48
CA ALA A 197 4.45 15.07 -12.38
C ALA A 197 3.73 16.30 -11.79
N ILE A 198 3.43 16.29 -10.49
CA ILE A 198 2.81 17.45 -9.80
C ILE A 198 3.76 18.66 -9.80
N GLN A 199 5.05 18.43 -9.56
CA GLN A 199 6.08 19.47 -9.58
C GLN A 199 6.27 20.06 -10.98
N ASP A 200 6.45 19.20 -11.98
CA ASP A 200 6.76 19.58 -13.37
C ASP A 200 5.59 20.31 -14.03
N THR A 201 4.36 20.01 -13.61
CA THR A 201 3.16 20.70 -14.09
C THR A 201 2.79 21.94 -13.28
N GLU A 202 3.58 22.29 -12.26
CA GLU A 202 3.36 23.43 -11.36
C GLU A 202 1.98 23.42 -10.66
N THR A 203 1.36 22.25 -10.53
CA THR A 203 0.03 22.10 -9.91
C THR A 203 0.08 22.05 -8.39
N GLY A 204 1.24 21.73 -7.82
CA GLY A 204 1.45 21.69 -6.39
C GLY A 204 2.89 21.92 -5.98
N VAL A 205 3.10 22.12 -4.68
CA VAL A 205 4.42 22.33 -4.10
C VAL A 205 4.90 21.09 -3.36
N LEU A 206 6.15 20.68 -3.60
CA LEU A 206 6.78 19.59 -2.85
C LEU A 206 7.39 20.14 -1.55
N VAL A 207 7.13 19.45 -0.45
CA VAL A 207 7.60 19.83 0.89
C VAL A 207 8.22 18.60 1.56
N GLY A 208 9.46 18.71 2.02
CA GLY A 208 10.14 17.63 2.75
C GLY A 208 11.63 17.51 2.40
N THR A 209 12.12 16.28 2.40
CA THR A 209 13.51 15.93 2.05
C THR A 209 13.58 15.30 0.66
N THR A 210 14.76 15.32 0.03
CA THR A 210 14.97 14.71 -1.30
C THR A 210 14.55 13.24 -1.28
N PRO A 211 13.65 12.81 -2.19
CA PRO A 211 13.21 11.42 -2.30
C PRO A 211 14.36 10.44 -2.59
N PHE A 212 14.09 9.13 -2.44
CA PHE A 212 15.10 8.08 -2.47
C PHE A 212 15.99 8.05 -3.74
N GLY A 213 15.46 8.43 -4.91
CA GLY A 213 16.19 8.50 -6.17
C GLY A 213 16.17 7.22 -7.00
N LYS A 214 15.03 6.50 -7.07
CA LYS A 214 14.90 5.25 -7.85
C LYS A 214 14.14 5.45 -9.16
N ALA A 215 14.84 5.93 -10.19
CA ALA A 215 14.35 5.95 -11.58
C ALA A 215 14.49 4.58 -12.28
N LEU A 216 14.02 3.49 -11.66
CA LEU A 216 14.03 2.14 -12.26
C LEU A 216 12.60 1.56 -12.25
N CYS A 217 11.93 1.60 -13.38
CA CYS A 217 10.68 0.88 -13.59
C CYS A 217 10.98 -0.62 -13.76
N ARG A 218 10.40 -1.47 -12.91
CA ARG A 218 10.49 -2.94 -13.04
C ARG A 218 9.14 -3.48 -13.47
N HIS A 219 9.10 -4.02 -14.69
CA HIS A 219 7.94 -4.71 -15.24
C HIS A 219 7.94 -6.17 -14.77
N PHE A 220 6.88 -6.60 -14.07
CA PHE A 220 6.69 -8.01 -13.71
C PHE A 220 5.89 -8.69 -14.81
N PHE A 221 6.54 -9.54 -15.60
CA PHE A 221 5.84 -10.41 -16.55
C PHE A 221 5.10 -11.52 -15.79
N HIS A 222 3.78 -11.59 -15.96
CA HIS A 222 3.01 -12.76 -15.59
C HIS A 222 3.22 -13.84 -16.66
N TRP A 223 3.96 -14.89 -16.31
CA TRP A 223 4.06 -16.09 -17.14
C TRP A 223 2.92 -17.03 -16.77
N THR A 224 2.04 -17.34 -17.72
CA THR A 224 0.96 -18.34 -17.57
C THR A 224 1.48 -19.78 -17.52
N THR A 225 2.78 -20.00 -17.69
CA THR A 225 3.44 -21.29 -17.51
C THR A 225 4.52 -21.15 -16.45
N GLY A 226 4.33 -21.81 -15.31
CA GLY A 226 5.35 -21.90 -14.27
C GLY A 226 6.64 -22.50 -14.83
N LEU A 227 7.78 -21.87 -14.54
CA LEU A 227 9.09 -22.41 -14.86
C LEU A 227 9.51 -23.38 -13.75
N GLY A 228 9.86 -24.60 -14.16
CA GLY A 228 10.52 -25.59 -13.31
C GLY A 228 12.00 -25.30 -13.10
#